data_AF-A0A964V743-F1
#
_entry.id   AF-A0A964V743-F1
#
_cell.length_a   1.000
_cell.length_b   1.000
_cell.length_c   1.000
_cell.angle_alpha   90.00
_cell.angle_beta   90.00
_cell.angle_gamma   90.00
#
_symmetry.space_group_name_H-M   'P 1'
#
loop_
_entity.id
_entity.type
_entity.pdbx_description
1 polymer ?
#
loop_
_entity_poly.entity_id
_entity_poly.type
_entity_poly.pdbx_seq_one_letter_code
_entity_poly.pdbx_strand_id
1 'polypeptide(L)'
;MIHPFLRALAIAAGALVSPGFAAGQTLYEYTYPYNTADLNENHFIVLESVGSQARGWYYGTSDEFDSAREGYLPGFFVAEMSELRLSETNISFSLTRPERFFASPVPLEYRDVADMPPGLLGDWSVPLPVESRSYVGARNGGDIALDVAGKPRVFRRRAD
;
A
#
# COMPACT_ATOMS: atom_id res chain seq x y z
N MET A 1 -23.37 55.61 -3.49
CA MET A 1 -23.89 54.26 -3.24
C MET A 1 -23.11 53.30 -4.12
N ILE A 2 -22.03 52.75 -3.58
CA ILE A 2 -21.04 51.95 -4.31
C ILE A 2 -21.44 50.49 -4.10
N HIS A 3 -21.84 49.79 -5.18
CA HIS A 3 -22.06 48.35 -5.16
C HIS A 3 -20.76 47.66 -5.59
N PRO A 4 -20.13 46.84 -4.73
CA PRO A 4 -18.87 46.22 -5.11
C PRO A 4 -19.07 44.73 -5.46
N PHE A 5 -18.32 44.32 -6.49
CA PHE A 5 -17.88 42.96 -6.82
C PHE A 5 -18.89 41.96 -7.42
N LEU A 6 -18.88 41.92 -8.76
CA LEU A 6 -18.75 40.64 -9.47
C LEU A 6 -17.35 40.06 -9.18
N ARG A 7 -17.29 38.87 -8.57
CA ARG A 7 -16.20 37.92 -8.80
C ARG A 7 -16.83 36.58 -9.12
N ALA A 8 -16.90 36.28 -10.42
CA ALA A 8 -17.06 34.91 -10.87
C ALA A 8 -15.82 34.13 -10.43
N LEU A 9 -15.99 33.23 -9.47
CA LEU A 9 -14.98 32.23 -9.14
C LEU A 9 -15.04 31.17 -10.25
N ALA A 10 -14.15 31.28 -11.24
CA ALA A 10 -13.85 30.18 -12.12
C ALA A 10 -13.17 29.10 -11.27
N ILE A 11 -13.92 28.07 -10.86
CA ILE A 11 -13.33 26.83 -10.35
C ILE A 11 -12.75 26.16 -11.59
N ALA A 12 -11.46 26.38 -11.85
CA ALA A 12 -10.71 25.53 -12.73
C ALA A 12 -10.77 24.12 -12.13
N ALA A 13 -11.43 23.19 -12.83
CA ALA A 13 -11.28 21.77 -12.61
C ALA A 13 -9.82 21.41 -12.90
N GLY A 14 -8.96 21.61 -11.90
CA GLY A 14 -7.61 21.08 -11.92
C GLY A 14 -7.75 19.57 -11.85
N ALA A 15 -7.53 18.91 -12.98
CA ALA A 15 -7.23 17.50 -13.00
C ALA A 15 -6.10 17.26 -11.99
N LEU A 16 -6.39 16.49 -10.94
CA LEU A 16 -5.37 15.91 -10.08
C LEU A 16 -4.50 15.06 -11.00
N VAL A 17 -3.39 15.63 -11.46
CA VAL A 17 -2.27 14.86 -11.97
C VAL A 17 -1.80 14.06 -10.75
N SER A 18 -2.21 12.80 -10.68
CA SER A 18 -1.57 11.85 -9.77
C SER A 18 -0.07 12.00 -10.01
N PRO A 19 0.76 12.31 -8.99
CA PRO A 19 2.18 12.33 -9.20
C PRO A 19 2.55 10.90 -9.61
N GLY A 20 2.87 10.71 -10.89
CA GLY A 20 3.41 9.46 -11.38
C GLY A 20 4.60 9.09 -10.50
N PHE A 21 4.73 7.80 -10.21
CA PHE A 21 5.84 7.29 -9.39
C PHE A 21 7.18 7.83 -9.91
N ALA A 22 8.05 8.25 -9.00
CA ALA A 22 9.34 8.83 -9.37
C ALA A 22 10.16 7.82 -10.20
N ALA A 23 11.06 8.34 -11.06
CA ALA A 23 11.96 7.49 -11.84
C ALA A 23 12.74 6.53 -10.91
N GLY A 24 12.69 5.22 -11.20
CA GLY A 24 13.33 4.18 -10.39
C GLY A 24 12.42 3.48 -9.38
N GLN A 25 11.12 3.81 -9.36
CA GLN A 25 10.11 3.10 -8.58
C GLN A 25 9.28 2.17 -9.49
N THR A 26 8.87 1.02 -8.97
CA THR A 26 7.94 0.11 -9.65
C THR A 26 6.82 -0.28 -8.71
N LEU A 27 5.59 0.03 -9.12
CA LEU A 27 4.38 -0.34 -8.39
C LEU A 27 3.82 -1.67 -8.92
N TYR A 28 3.46 -2.55 -8.00
CA TYR A 28 2.68 -3.76 -8.27
C TYR A 28 1.41 -3.75 -7.41
N GLU A 29 0.32 -4.26 -7.97
CA GLU A 29 -0.99 -4.32 -7.31
C GLU A 29 -1.52 -5.75 -7.33
N TYR A 30 -1.99 -6.21 -6.17
CA TYR A 30 -2.85 -7.38 -6.05
C TYR A 30 -4.29 -6.92 -5.82
N THR A 31 -5.16 -7.19 -6.78
CA THR A 31 -6.60 -6.92 -6.65
C THR A 31 -7.25 -7.97 -5.76
N TYR A 32 -7.78 -7.55 -4.62
CA TYR A 32 -8.46 -8.43 -3.70
C TYR A 32 -9.82 -8.89 -4.28
N PRO A 33 -10.10 -10.20 -4.33
CA PRO A 33 -11.25 -10.73 -5.06
C PRO A 33 -12.60 -10.42 -4.42
N TYR A 34 -12.63 -9.99 -3.15
CA TYR A 34 -13.87 -9.71 -2.40
C TYR A 34 -14.07 -8.22 -2.10
N ASN A 35 -13.42 -7.34 -2.85
CA ASN A 35 -13.69 -5.91 -2.76
C ASN A 35 -15.18 -5.62 -2.97
N THR A 36 -15.65 -4.61 -2.25
CA THR A 36 -16.99 -4.04 -2.41
C THR A 36 -16.88 -2.61 -2.95
N ALA A 37 -18.02 -1.96 -3.20
CA ALA A 37 -18.02 -0.55 -3.59
C ALA A 37 -17.44 0.37 -2.51
N ASP A 38 -17.59 -0.03 -1.24
CA ASP A 38 -17.23 0.79 -0.07
C ASP A 38 -15.93 0.34 0.60
N LEU A 39 -15.39 -0.82 0.22
CA LEU A 39 -14.17 -1.39 0.80
C LEU A 39 -13.27 -1.96 -0.30
N ASN A 40 -12.14 -1.28 -0.51
CA ASN A 40 -11.05 -1.74 -1.35
C ASN A 40 -9.91 -2.24 -0.45
N GLU A 41 -9.69 -3.56 -0.46
CA GLU A 41 -8.65 -4.25 0.28
C GLU A 41 -7.48 -4.65 -0.61
N ASN A 42 -7.26 -3.95 -1.73
CA ASN A 42 -6.11 -4.22 -2.60
C ASN A 42 -4.80 -4.05 -1.83
N HIS A 43 -3.83 -4.89 -2.20
CA HIS A 43 -2.49 -4.82 -1.65
C HIS A 43 -1.55 -4.26 -2.71
N PHE A 44 -0.52 -3.56 -2.27
CA PHE A 44 0.47 -2.98 -3.16
C PHE A 44 1.89 -3.31 -2.70
N ILE A 45 2.77 -3.49 -3.67
CA ILE A 45 4.21 -3.55 -3.46
C ILE A 45 4.81 -2.39 -4.24
N VAL A 46 5.58 -1.55 -3.58
CA VAL A 46 6.44 -0.59 -4.26
C VAL A 46 7.88 -1.01 -4.07
N LEU A 47 8.60 -1.21 -5.17
CA LEU A 47 10.03 -1.45 -5.18
C LEU A 47 10.74 -0.19 -5.66
N GLU A 48 11.75 0.26 -4.94
CA GLU A 48 12.57 1.41 -5.33
C GLU A 48 14.04 0.99 -5.41
N SER A 49 14.71 1.36 -6.51
CA SER A 49 16.14 1.14 -6.70
C SER A 49 16.92 2.36 -6.24
N VAL A 50 17.74 2.20 -5.20
CA VAL A 50 18.66 3.21 -4.67
C VAL A 50 20.09 2.74 -4.92
N GLY A 51 20.65 3.07 -6.08
CA GLY A 51 21.96 2.60 -6.50
C GLY A 51 21.98 1.08 -6.69
N SER A 52 22.84 0.38 -5.94
CA SER A 52 22.92 -1.10 -5.95
C SER A 52 21.98 -1.78 -4.95
N GLN A 53 21.27 -1.01 -4.12
CA GLN A 53 20.36 -1.53 -3.12
C GLN A 53 18.91 -1.34 -3.56
N ALA A 54 18.06 -2.31 -3.24
CA ALA A 54 16.63 -2.19 -3.43
C ALA A 54 15.96 -2.00 -2.06
N ARG A 55 14.99 -1.10 -2.00
CA ARG A 55 14.05 -0.99 -0.88
C ARG A 55 12.66 -1.35 -1.38
N GLY A 56 11.82 -1.81 -0.45
CA GLY A 56 10.48 -2.22 -0.77
C GLY A 56 9.50 -1.83 0.32
N TRP A 57 8.28 -1.50 -0.08
CA TRP A 57 7.17 -1.20 0.82
C TRP A 57 5.98 -2.04 0.46
N TYR A 58 5.33 -2.57 1.48
CA TYR A 58 4.12 -3.35 1.37
C TYR A 58 2.96 -2.58 1.96
N TYR A 59 1.92 -2.39 1.15
CA TYR A 59 0.64 -1.81 1.54
C TYR A 59 -0.37 -2.94 1.60
N GLY A 60 -1.03 -3.10 2.74
CA GLY A 60 -2.01 -4.16 2.91
C GLY A 60 -2.91 -3.95 4.11
N THR A 61 -3.54 -5.03 4.52
CA THR A 61 -4.51 -5.05 5.60
C THR A 61 -4.00 -5.77 6.85
N SER A 62 -4.62 -5.47 7.99
CA SER A 62 -4.36 -6.12 9.28
C SER A 62 -4.43 -7.65 9.22
N ASP A 63 -5.12 -8.22 8.23
CA ASP A 63 -5.18 -9.65 7.95
C ASP A 63 -3.80 -10.31 7.78
N GLU A 64 -2.74 -9.55 7.45
CA GLU A 64 -1.38 -10.08 7.44
C GLU A 64 -0.86 -10.49 8.82
N PHE A 65 -1.45 -9.90 9.86
CA PHE A 65 -1.07 -10.08 11.25
C PHE A 65 -2.19 -10.71 12.08
N ASP A 66 -3.22 -11.21 11.40
CA ASP A 66 -4.38 -11.85 11.99
C ASP A 66 -4.37 -13.36 11.66
N SER A 67 -4.89 -14.17 12.59
CA SER A 67 -5.09 -15.59 12.36
C SER A 67 -6.37 -15.86 11.56
N ALA A 68 -7.44 -15.12 11.87
CA ALA A 68 -8.72 -15.16 11.18
C ALA A 68 -9.56 -13.93 11.56
N ARG A 69 -9.92 -13.12 10.56
CA ARG A 69 -10.76 -11.94 10.76
C ARG A 69 -12.21 -12.33 11.07
N GLU A 70 -12.72 -11.93 12.23
CA GLU A 70 -14.10 -12.21 12.68
C GLU A 70 -14.79 -10.95 13.23
N GLY A 71 -15.78 -10.42 12.49
CA GLY A 71 -16.69 -9.39 12.99
C GLY A 71 -16.21 -7.93 12.92
N TYR A 72 -15.13 -7.63 12.19
CA TYR A 72 -14.66 -6.26 11.95
C TYR A 72 -14.11 -6.06 10.53
N LEU A 73 -14.03 -4.80 10.11
CA LEU A 73 -13.33 -4.38 8.90
C LEU A 73 -11.82 -4.36 9.15
N PRO A 74 -10.98 -4.62 8.14
CA PRO A 74 -9.52 -4.59 8.31
C PRO A 74 -9.02 -3.19 8.66
N GLY A 75 -7.91 -3.15 9.38
CA GLY A 75 -7.04 -1.98 9.40
C GLY A 75 -6.12 -1.99 8.19
N PHE A 76 -5.65 -0.83 7.76
CA PHE A 76 -4.72 -0.67 6.64
C PHE A 76 -3.37 -0.19 7.13
N PHE A 77 -2.30 -0.60 6.46
CA PHE A 77 -0.96 -0.21 6.83
C PHE A 77 -0.02 -0.09 5.62
N VAL A 78 1.11 0.58 5.87
CA VAL A 78 2.33 0.48 5.07
C VAL A 78 3.45 -0.02 5.98
N ALA A 79 4.28 -0.92 5.47
CA ALA A 79 5.50 -1.35 6.17
C ALA A 79 6.66 -1.52 5.19
N GLU A 80 7.87 -1.21 5.66
CA GLU A 80 9.09 -1.55 4.93
C GLU A 80 9.27 -3.08 4.89
N MET A 81 9.64 -3.59 3.73
CA MET A 81 9.97 -4.99 3.49
C MET A 81 11.37 -5.26 4.04
N SER A 82 11.46 -5.79 5.26
CA SER A 82 12.75 -6.09 5.90
C SER A 82 13.38 -7.33 5.28
N GLU A 83 14.71 -7.40 5.32
CA GLU A 83 15.50 -8.50 4.75
C GLU A 83 15.17 -8.78 3.27
N LEU A 84 14.80 -7.74 2.52
CA LEU A 84 14.44 -7.83 1.11
C LEU A 84 15.58 -8.42 0.29
N ARG A 85 15.32 -9.56 -0.35
CA ARG A 85 16.19 -10.17 -1.35
C ARG A 85 15.45 -10.22 -2.67
N LEU A 86 16.09 -9.71 -3.70
CA LEU A 86 15.58 -9.70 -5.06
C LEU A 86 16.58 -10.40 -5.99
N SER A 87 16.08 -11.30 -6.83
CA SER A 87 16.77 -11.72 -8.04
C SER A 87 15.85 -11.48 -9.25
N GLU A 88 16.28 -11.90 -10.43
CA GLU A 88 15.44 -11.85 -11.64
C GLU A 88 14.17 -12.71 -11.51
N THR A 89 14.24 -13.78 -10.72
CA THR A 89 13.21 -14.82 -10.64
C THR A 89 12.55 -14.97 -9.28
N ASN A 90 13.18 -14.46 -8.21
CA ASN A 90 12.71 -14.65 -6.84
C ASN A 90 12.64 -13.32 -6.07
N ILE A 91 11.77 -13.32 -5.07
CA ILE A 91 11.67 -12.29 -4.05
C ILE A 91 11.45 -12.94 -2.69
N SER A 92 12.08 -12.41 -1.66
CA SER A 92 11.78 -12.75 -0.27
C SER A 92 11.94 -11.55 0.62
N PHE A 93 11.12 -11.46 1.67
CA PHE A 93 11.17 -10.38 2.66
C PHE A 93 10.36 -10.77 3.89
N SER A 94 10.48 -9.99 4.95
CA SER A 94 9.64 -10.08 6.14
C SER A 94 8.88 -8.77 6.35
N LEU A 95 7.68 -8.87 6.93
CA LEU A 95 6.93 -7.75 7.46
C LEU A 95 6.87 -7.90 8.97
N THR A 96 7.20 -6.84 9.69
CA THR A 96 6.93 -6.70 11.11
C THR A 96 5.63 -5.93 11.26
N ARG A 97 4.80 -6.30 12.23
CA ARG A 97 3.56 -5.62 12.52
C ARG A 97 3.85 -4.15 12.84
N PRO A 98 3.26 -3.20 12.08
CA PRO A 98 3.42 -1.78 12.37
C PRO A 98 2.72 -1.43 13.68
N GLU A 99 3.20 -0.36 14.33
CA GLU A 99 2.60 0.13 15.58
C GLU A 99 1.21 0.74 15.37
N ARG A 100 0.90 1.15 14.13
CA ARG A 100 -0.32 1.86 13.76
C ARG A 100 -0.96 1.26 12.52
N PHE A 101 -2.28 1.20 12.56
CA PHE A 101 -3.16 0.83 11.45
C PHE A 101 -4.22 1.92 11.28
N PHE A 102 -4.78 2.01 10.08
CA PHE A 102 -5.75 3.03 9.71
C PHE A 102 -7.07 2.41 9.26
N ALA A 103 -8.16 3.16 9.37
CA ALA A 103 -9.49 2.72 8.96
C ALA A 103 -9.70 2.73 7.43
N SER A 104 -8.75 3.30 6.67
CA SER A 104 -8.80 3.42 5.21
C SER A 104 -7.42 3.15 4.59
N PRO A 105 -7.31 2.77 3.31
CA PRO A 105 -6.04 2.52 2.63
C PRO A 105 -5.04 3.67 2.80
N VAL A 106 -3.78 3.31 3.08
CA VAL A 106 -2.68 4.29 3.16
C VAL A 106 -2.35 4.78 1.74
N PRO A 107 -2.35 6.11 1.49
CA PRO A 107 -1.96 6.64 0.18
C PRO A 107 -0.52 6.25 -0.19
N LEU A 108 -0.30 5.91 -1.46
CA LEU A 108 0.95 5.31 -1.94
C LEU A 108 2.13 6.30 -1.94
N GLU A 109 1.90 7.59 -1.73
CA GLU A 109 2.92 8.60 -1.52
C GLU A 109 3.57 8.53 -0.12
N TYR A 110 2.94 7.87 0.85
CA TYR A 110 3.46 7.74 2.21
C TYR A 110 4.13 6.39 2.42
N ARG A 111 5.41 6.42 2.82
CA ARG A 111 6.25 5.24 3.10
C ARG A 111 6.37 4.93 4.59
N ASP A 112 6.18 5.96 5.40
CA ASP A 112 6.18 5.92 6.86
C ASP A 112 4.95 6.67 7.38
N VAL A 113 4.33 6.13 8.42
CA VAL A 113 3.22 6.76 9.12
C VAL A 113 3.62 8.07 9.80
N ALA A 114 4.90 8.23 10.13
CA ALA A 114 5.45 9.46 10.69
C ALA A 114 5.39 10.64 9.70
N ASP A 115 5.39 10.36 8.40
CA ASP A 115 5.33 11.37 7.34
C ASP A 115 3.89 11.79 7.00
N MET A 116 2.88 11.09 7.54
CA MET A 116 1.48 11.37 7.26
C MET A 116 0.97 12.57 8.07
N PRO A 117 0.22 13.50 7.45
CA PRO A 117 -0.45 14.57 8.18
C PRO A 117 -1.36 14.01 9.29
N PRO A 118 -1.32 14.58 10.51
CA PRO A 118 -2.21 14.17 11.58
C PRO A 118 -3.69 14.26 11.17
N GLY A 119 -4.45 13.21 11.47
CA GLY A 119 -5.89 13.16 11.17
C GLY A 119 -6.24 12.95 9.69
N LEU A 120 -5.25 12.70 8.81
CA LEU A 120 -5.51 12.39 7.40
C LEU A 120 -6.39 11.14 7.27
N LEU A 121 -6.08 10.09 8.04
CA LEU A 121 -6.86 8.86 8.14
C LEU A 121 -7.28 8.63 9.60
N GLY A 122 -8.44 8.02 9.80
CA GLY A 122 -8.85 7.53 11.12
C GLY A 122 -7.99 6.37 11.57
N ASP A 123 -7.72 6.27 12.88
CA ASP A 123 -7.00 5.14 13.45
C ASP A 123 -7.89 3.87 13.46
N TRP A 124 -7.26 2.72 13.31
CA TRP A 124 -7.86 1.41 13.51
C TRP A 124 -7.14 0.68 14.64
N SER A 125 -7.88 0.04 15.53
CA SER A 125 -7.32 -0.61 16.71
C SER A 125 -8.12 -1.86 17.07
N VAL A 126 -7.65 -3.00 16.57
CA VAL A 126 -8.04 -4.34 17.04
C VAL A 126 -6.75 -5.08 17.41
N PRO A 127 -6.72 -5.84 18.52
CA PRO A 127 -5.57 -6.65 18.87
C PRO A 127 -5.25 -7.68 17.79
N LEU A 128 -3.97 -7.74 17.39
CA LEU A 128 -3.49 -8.66 16.37
C LEU A 128 -2.54 -9.69 17.02
N PRO A 129 -2.71 -11.00 16.79
CA PRO A 129 -1.92 -12.03 17.47
C PRO A 129 -0.54 -12.27 16.82
N VAL A 130 -0.33 -11.86 15.57
CA VAL A 130 0.92 -12.14 14.84
C VAL A 130 1.80 -10.89 14.81
N GLU A 131 3.05 -11.05 15.22
CA GLU A 131 4.04 -9.96 15.26
C GLU A 131 4.78 -9.76 13.94
N SER A 132 4.94 -10.83 13.16
CA SER A 132 5.64 -10.78 11.89
C SER A 132 5.24 -11.91 10.96
N ARG A 133 5.43 -11.68 9.66
CA ARG A 133 5.20 -12.67 8.61
C ARG A 133 6.31 -12.57 7.56
N SER A 134 6.85 -13.72 7.17
CA SER A 134 7.82 -13.82 6.08
C SER A 134 7.16 -14.28 4.78
N TYR A 135 7.66 -13.76 3.68
CA TYR A 135 7.18 -14.04 2.34
C TYR A 135 8.32 -14.53 1.48
N VAL A 136 7.98 -15.52 0.65
CA VAL A 136 8.78 -15.96 -0.48
C VAL A 136 7.86 -15.99 -1.69
N GLY A 137 8.41 -15.69 -2.86
CA GLY A 137 7.65 -15.68 -4.08
C GLY A 137 8.51 -15.71 -5.32
N ALA A 138 7.84 -16.02 -6.44
CA ALA A 138 8.41 -15.85 -7.76
C ALA A 138 8.20 -14.41 -8.23
N ARG A 139 9.10 -13.93 -9.08
CA ARG A 139 8.88 -12.70 -9.84
C ARG A 139 9.33 -12.86 -11.27
N ASN A 140 8.72 -12.08 -12.13
CA ASN A 140 9.24 -11.74 -13.45
C ASN A 140 9.06 -10.22 -13.62
N GLY A 141 9.62 -9.61 -14.67
CA GLY A 141 9.57 -8.14 -14.83
C GLY A 141 8.15 -7.53 -14.85
N GLY A 142 7.10 -8.35 -15.05
CA GLY A 142 5.70 -7.94 -15.03
C GLY A 142 4.97 -8.26 -13.73
N ASP A 143 5.27 -9.37 -13.05
CA ASP A 143 4.48 -9.86 -11.91
C ASP A 143 5.35 -10.29 -10.72
N ILE A 144 4.77 -10.20 -9.52
CA ILE A 144 5.27 -10.80 -8.28
C ILE A 144 4.19 -11.76 -7.75
N ALA A 145 4.51 -13.03 -7.58
CA ALA A 145 3.61 -14.03 -7.01
C ALA A 145 4.14 -14.47 -5.64
N LEU A 146 3.47 -14.04 -4.56
CA LEU A 146 3.81 -14.42 -3.20
C LEU A 146 3.08 -15.70 -2.78
N ASP A 147 3.81 -16.64 -2.18
CA ASP A 147 3.25 -17.88 -1.66
C ASP A 147 2.58 -17.64 -0.31
N VAL A 148 1.25 -17.66 -0.28
CA VAL A 148 0.46 -17.41 0.94
C VAL A 148 -0.44 -18.60 1.21
N ALA A 149 0.01 -19.51 2.08
CA ALA A 149 -0.72 -20.69 2.54
C ALA A 149 -1.42 -21.49 1.43
N GLY A 150 -0.74 -21.69 0.30
CA GLY A 150 -1.26 -22.45 -0.85
C GLY A 150 -2.20 -21.68 -1.79
N LYS A 151 -2.43 -20.38 -1.54
CA LYS A 151 -3.15 -19.47 -2.43
C LYS A 151 -2.23 -18.33 -2.85
N PRO A 152 -1.55 -18.43 -4.00
CA PRO A 152 -0.60 -17.41 -4.41
C PRO A 152 -1.30 -16.07 -4.62
N ARG A 153 -0.69 -15.00 -4.10
CA ARG A 153 -1.12 -13.63 -4.37
C ARG A 153 -0.27 -13.06 -5.48
N VAL A 154 -0.88 -12.85 -6.65
CA VAL A 154 -0.22 -12.37 -7.86
C VAL A 154 -0.42 -10.87 -7.98
N PHE A 155 0.63 -10.12 -7.67
CA PHE A 155 0.74 -8.68 -7.86
C PHE A 155 1.19 -8.40 -9.29
N ARG A 156 0.41 -7.60 -10.02
CA ARG A 156 0.72 -7.20 -11.40
C ARG A 156 1.32 -5.81 -11.40
N ARG A 157 2.37 -5.62 -12.19
CA ARG A 157 2.99 -4.30 -12.38
C ARG A 157 1.95 -3.34 -12.95
N ARG A 158 1.83 -2.17 -12.33
CA ARG A 158 1.03 -1.06 -12.85
C ARG A 158 1.84 -0.32 -13.91
N ALA A 159 1.18 0.01 -15.02
CA ALA A 159 1.78 0.88 -16.03
C ALA A 159 1.94 2.28 -15.43
N ASP A 160 3.11 2.86 -15.68
CA ASP A 160 3.49 4.22 -15.35
C ASP A 160 2.59 5.25 -16.05
#